data_AF-A0AAV5S2S4-F1
#
_entry.id   AF-A0AAV5S2S4-F1
#
_cell.length_a   1.000
_cell.length_b   1.000
_cell.length_c   1.000
_cell.angle_alpha   90.00
_cell.angle_beta   90.00
_cell.angle_gamma   90.00
#
_symmetry.space_group_name_H-M   'P 1'
#
loop_
_entity.id
_entity.type
_entity.pdbx_description
1 polymer ?
#
loop_
_entity_poly.entity_id
_entity_poly.type
_entity_poly.pdbx_seq_one_letter_code
_entity_poly.pdbx_strand_id
1 'polypeptide(L)'
;MISLASPAAESGATKREFKDAADAASSVGADSAKRQRREGTVDPSEESDVTIHPGADDGSHPRELPQTPAHQVRIARNLETNKYIYPPITSAQTTNAKMYLKHYGLQKFLDAFLPQELNSMYIHFLIRLLGFEVKDPELLEKVSELLEPADAADPGESNITYVSNDDPLEKRSVVRLIKDLQKAINKVLSTRVRLTSFYTVDHFTERLKTAKNILVLTGAGVSTSLGIPDFRSSQGFYSRVKHLGLDDPQDVFNLDIFMQDPSIFYNIAHMVLPPDNIYSPLHSFIKMLQDKGKLLRNYTQNIDNLESYAGVDADKLVQCHGSFATASCTTCHWQMPGSHIFENIRKMELPLCPYCYQKRREYFPTVTDANRGVDRRPSPYINATVPKSYGVLKPDITFFGEALPSKFHKTIRKDITKCDLLICIGTSLKVAPVSEIVNMIPAHVPQILINRDPVNHAEFDLNLLGYCDDVAALVAQKCDWDIPHKKWAELKDKKFNYEELDKGTYQVRAEVEPERTEEEK
;
A
#
# COMPACT_ATOMS: atom_id res chain seq x y z
N MET A 1 -38.66 -7.27 -14.96
CA MET A 1 -39.17 -6.63 -16.18
C MET A 1 -39.38 -5.15 -15.89
N ILE A 2 -38.41 -4.32 -16.24
CA ILE A 2 -38.58 -2.86 -16.24
C ILE A 2 -38.32 -2.44 -17.68
N SER A 3 -39.38 -1.95 -18.32
CA SER A 3 -39.42 -1.46 -19.69
C SER A 3 -38.59 -0.19 -19.80
N LEU A 4 -37.52 -0.22 -20.59
CA LEU A 4 -36.82 0.98 -21.05
C LEU A 4 -37.25 1.23 -22.49
N ALA A 5 -38.29 2.06 -22.64
CA ALA A 5 -38.62 2.66 -23.92
C ALA A 5 -37.48 3.61 -24.31
N SER A 6 -36.83 3.32 -25.43
CA SER A 6 -35.85 4.20 -26.07
C SER A 6 -36.59 5.33 -26.79
N PRO A 7 -36.25 6.61 -26.60
CA PRO A 7 -36.53 7.59 -27.62
C PRO A 7 -35.52 7.40 -28.75
N ALA A 8 -36.02 7.36 -29.98
CA ALA A 8 -35.22 7.60 -31.17
C ALA A 8 -34.82 9.09 -31.17
N ALA A 9 -33.53 9.37 -31.36
CA ALA A 9 -33.04 10.69 -31.74
C ALA A 9 -31.75 10.53 -32.54
N GLU A 10 -31.59 11.46 -33.47
CA GLU A 10 -30.67 11.49 -34.61
C GLU A 10 -29.20 11.68 -34.22
N SER A 11 -28.33 11.47 -35.20
CA SER A 11 -26.86 11.45 -35.19
C SER A 11 -26.18 12.55 -34.36
N GLY A 12 -25.41 12.12 -33.33
CA GLY A 12 -24.45 12.93 -32.57
C GLY A 12 -24.61 12.79 -31.05
N ALA A 13 -23.62 12.25 -30.36
CA ALA A 13 -23.63 12.17 -28.89
C ALA A 13 -23.16 13.48 -28.27
N THR A 14 -23.97 14.06 -27.39
CA THR A 14 -23.67 15.33 -26.71
C THR A 14 -22.81 15.11 -25.47
N LYS A 15 -22.07 16.15 -25.05
CA LYS A 15 -21.33 16.15 -23.77
C LYS A 15 -22.17 15.74 -22.56
N ARG A 16 -23.48 16.02 -22.59
CA ARG A 16 -24.44 15.65 -21.55
C ARG A 16 -24.71 14.14 -21.53
N GLU A 17 -24.92 13.51 -22.68
CA GLU A 17 -25.14 12.05 -22.77
C GLU A 17 -23.87 11.26 -22.38
N PHE A 18 -22.69 11.78 -22.74
CA PHE A 18 -21.42 11.24 -22.27
C PHE A 18 -21.25 11.35 -20.75
N LYS A 19 -21.67 12.48 -20.19
CA LYS A 19 -21.66 12.69 -18.74
C LYS A 19 -22.60 11.73 -18.03
N ASP A 20 -23.83 11.58 -18.53
CA ASP A 20 -24.83 10.67 -17.96
C ASP A 20 -24.36 9.20 -18.04
N ALA A 21 -23.71 8.79 -19.14
CA ALA A 21 -23.12 7.45 -19.27
C ALA A 21 -21.90 7.25 -18.34
N ALA A 22 -21.08 8.28 -18.14
CA ALA A 22 -19.95 8.25 -17.22
C ALA A 22 -20.39 8.17 -15.76
N ASP A 23 -21.40 8.95 -15.37
CA ASP A 23 -21.95 9.02 -14.02
C ASP A 23 -22.76 7.76 -13.66
N ALA A 24 -23.57 7.22 -14.58
CA ALA A 24 -24.38 6.02 -14.37
C ALA A 24 -23.55 4.75 -14.11
N ALA A 25 -22.29 4.69 -14.54
CA ALA A 25 -21.41 3.55 -14.24
C ALA A 25 -20.38 3.84 -13.12
N SER A 26 -20.24 5.11 -12.69
CA SER A 26 -19.54 5.48 -11.46
C SER A 26 -20.32 5.06 -10.20
N SER A 27 -21.65 5.17 -10.23
CA SER A 27 -22.54 4.78 -9.12
C SER A 27 -22.53 3.28 -8.80
N VAL A 28 -22.20 2.42 -9.79
CA VAL A 28 -22.13 0.96 -9.61
C VAL A 28 -20.88 0.52 -8.82
N GLY A 29 -19.81 1.33 -8.84
CA GLY A 29 -18.58 1.08 -8.05
C GLY A 29 -18.67 1.51 -6.59
N ALA A 30 -19.48 2.53 -6.28
CA ALA A 30 -19.66 3.05 -4.93
C ALA A 30 -20.45 2.07 -4.02
N ASP A 31 -21.33 1.25 -4.59
CA ASP A 31 -22.08 0.23 -3.83
C ASP A 31 -21.21 -0.94 -3.38
N SER A 32 -20.13 -1.28 -4.09
CA SER A 32 -19.18 -2.31 -3.68
C SER A 32 -18.34 -1.86 -2.46
N ALA A 33 -17.94 -0.58 -2.43
CA ALA A 33 -17.21 0.02 -1.31
C ALA A 33 -18.10 0.26 -0.07
N LYS A 34 -19.41 0.46 -0.26
CA LYS A 34 -20.38 0.54 0.85
C LYS A 34 -20.77 -0.83 1.41
N ARG A 35 -20.74 -1.90 0.59
CA ARG A 35 -21.11 -3.26 1.04
C ARG A 35 -20.08 -3.84 2.02
N GLN A 36 -18.80 -3.54 1.85
CA GLN A 36 -17.74 -3.92 2.81
C GLN A 36 -17.77 -3.12 4.13
N ARG A 37 -18.49 -1.99 4.19
CA ARG A 37 -18.64 -1.21 5.43
C ARG A 37 -19.77 -1.72 6.35
N ARG A 38 -20.62 -2.65 5.89
CA ARG A 38 -21.81 -3.10 6.62
C ARG A 38 -21.63 -4.37 7.48
N GLU A 39 -20.46 -4.99 7.49
CA GLU A 39 -20.20 -6.23 8.26
C GLU A 39 -19.48 -6.01 9.61
N GLY A 40 -19.62 -4.83 10.20
CA GLY A 40 -19.23 -4.57 11.59
C GLY A 40 -20.41 -4.01 12.36
N THR A 41 -21.02 -4.80 13.25
CA THR A 41 -21.99 -4.29 14.23
C THR A 41 -21.27 -3.35 15.18
N VAL A 42 -21.40 -2.05 14.96
CA VAL A 42 -21.00 -0.99 15.90
C VAL A 42 -22.20 -0.08 16.14
N ASP A 43 -22.36 0.26 17.41
CA ASP A 43 -23.41 1.09 18.02
C ASP A 43 -23.75 2.37 17.21
N PRO A 44 -25.03 2.69 16.92
CA PRO A 44 -25.42 3.83 16.07
C PRO A 44 -25.26 5.23 16.69
N SER A 45 -24.65 5.35 17.87
CA SER A 45 -24.69 6.60 18.65
C SER A 45 -23.55 7.61 18.42
N GLU A 46 -22.59 7.36 17.51
CA GLU A 46 -21.48 8.29 17.23
C GLU A 46 -21.13 8.48 15.74
N GLU A 47 -22.12 8.58 14.84
CA GLU A 47 -21.89 9.06 13.47
C GLU A 47 -21.89 10.59 13.42
N SER A 48 -20.74 11.22 13.72
CA SER A 48 -20.47 12.58 13.25
C SER A 48 -19.82 12.52 11.87
N ASP A 49 -20.53 13.00 10.84
CA ASP A 49 -20.03 13.20 9.48
C ASP A 49 -18.69 13.95 9.51
N VAL A 50 -17.58 13.24 9.25
CA VAL A 50 -16.27 13.85 9.08
C VAL A 50 -16.22 14.47 7.69
N THR A 51 -16.68 15.70 7.57
CA THR A 51 -16.35 16.56 6.43
C THR A 51 -14.87 16.92 6.55
N ILE A 52 -14.06 16.39 5.64
CA ILE A 52 -12.62 16.72 5.55
C ILE A 52 -12.51 18.19 5.13
N HIS A 53 -12.38 19.08 6.09
CA HIS A 53 -11.99 20.46 5.82
C HIS A 53 -10.50 20.50 5.45
N PRO A 54 -10.09 21.22 4.38
CA PRO A 54 -8.68 21.39 4.07
C PRO A 54 -7.99 22.13 5.22
N GLY A 55 -7.02 21.47 5.85
CA GLY A 55 -6.21 22.06 6.92
C GLY A 55 -5.48 23.31 6.45
N ALA A 56 -5.27 24.22 7.40
CA ALA A 56 -4.56 25.48 7.21
C ALA A 56 -3.17 25.27 6.58
N ASP A 57 -2.89 26.08 5.57
CA ASP A 57 -1.70 26.09 4.74
C ASP A 57 -0.50 26.64 5.55
N ASP A 58 0.57 25.86 5.72
CA ASP A 58 1.78 26.29 6.45
C ASP A 58 2.81 27.02 5.57
N GLY A 59 2.47 27.28 4.30
CA GLY A 59 3.27 28.10 3.39
C GLY A 59 4.63 27.51 3.01
N SER A 60 4.96 26.28 3.41
CA SER A 60 6.30 25.72 3.22
C SER A 60 6.54 25.14 1.83
N HIS A 61 5.49 24.84 1.05
CA HIS A 61 5.58 24.48 -0.36
C HIS A 61 4.36 25.02 -1.12
N PRO A 62 4.50 25.91 -2.11
CA PRO A 62 3.37 26.37 -2.91
C PRO A 62 2.72 25.16 -3.57
N ARG A 63 1.44 24.91 -3.28
CA ARG A 63 0.67 23.87 -3.98
C ARG A 63 0.67 24.23 -5.47
N GLU A 64 1.35 23.44 -6.28
CA GLU A 64 1.20 23.52 -7.73
C GLU A 64 -0.25 23.17 -8.07
N LEU A 65 -1.04 24.20 -8.34
CA LEU A 65 -2.41 24.04 -8.81
C LEU A 65 -2.38 23.62 -10.28
N PRO A 66 -3.25 22.69 -10.70
CA PRO A 66 -3.37 22.35 -12.11
C PRO A 66 -3.82 23.57 -12.91
N GLN A 67 -3.20 23.76 -14.07
CA GLN A 67 -3.55 24.82 -15.00
C GLN A 67 -4.79 24.43 -15.79
N THR A 68 -5.71 25.38 -15.95
CA THR A 68 -6.83 25.21 -16.88
C THR A 68 -6.29 25.17 -18.31
N PRO A 69 -6.70 24.18 -19.13
CA PRO A 69 -6.26 24.15 -20.53
C PRO A 69 -6.72 25.42 -21.26
N ALA A 70 -5.83 26.02 -22.06
CA ALA A 70 -6.12 27.25 -22.80
C ALA A 70 -7.29 27.08 -23.78
N HIS A 71 -7.40 25.90 -24.38
CA HIS A 71 -8.46 25.52 -25.30
C HIS A 71 -8.93 24.09 -25.00
N GLN A 72 -10.20 23.83 -25.27
CA GLN A 72 -10.72 22.45 -25.29
C GLN A 72 -10.03 21.64 -26.38
N VAL A 73 -9.91 20.34 -26.16
CA VAL A 73 -9.34 19.41 -27.12
C VAL A 73 -10.13 19.48 -28.42
N ARG A 74 -9.42 19.56 -29.54
CA ARG A 74 -9.98 19.50 -30.89
C ARG A 74 -9.30 18.38 -31.65
N ILE A 75 -10.07 17.37 -32.03
CA ILE A 75 -9.62 16.28 -32.90
C ILE A 75 -9.92 16.69 -34.34
N ALA A 76 -8.89 16.77 -35.17
CA ALA A 76 -9.05 17.06 -36.60
C ALA A 76 -9.36 15.78 -37.37
N ARG A 77 -9.93 15.93 -38.57
CA ARG A 77 -10.14 14.85 -39.53
C ARG A 77 -9.56 15.26 -40.87
N ASN A 78 -8.69 14.42 -41.42
CA ASN A 78 -8.12 14.59 -42.74
C ASN A 78 -9.20 14.32 -43.80
N LEU A 79 -9.43 15.27 -44.71
CA LEU A 79 -10.45 15.17 -45.74
C LEU A 79 -10.08 14.19 -46.86
N GLU A 80 -8.79 13.93 -47.08
CA GLU A 80 -8.31 13.03 -48.14
C GLU A 80 -8.35 11.56 -47.69
N THR A 81 -7.80 11.26 -46.51
CA THR A 81 -7.74 9.90 -45.97
C THR A 81 -8.99 9.51 -45.18
N ASN A 82 -9.81 10.51 -44.82
CA ASN A 82 -10.97 10.38 -43.94
C ASN A 82 -10.64 9.94 -42.50
N LYS A 83 -9.35 9.98 -42.11
CA LYS A 83 -8.85 9.55 -40.79
C LYS A 83 -8.77 10.70 -39.78
N TYR A 84 -8.80 10.35 -38.50
CA TYR A 84 -8.71 11.30 -37.38
C TYR A 84 -7.26 11.59 -37.00
N ILE A 85 -6.98 12.84 -36.66
CA ILE A 85 -5.68 13.34 -36.24
C ILE A 85 -5.80 13.81 -34.79
N TYR A 86 -5.04 13.18 -33.90
CA TYR A 86 -4.98 13.61 -32.50
C TYR A 86 -4.00 14.76 -32.32
N PRO A 87 -4.33 15.75 -31.46
CA PRO A 87 -3.33 16.70 -31.02
C PRO A 87 -2.24 15.97 -30.23
N PRO A 88 -0.98 16.44 -30.31
CA PRO A 88 0.13 15.82 -29.59
C PRO A 88 -0.11 15.89 -28.07
N ILE A 89 0.25 14.82 -27.37
CA ILE A 89 0.17 14.72 -25.91
C ILE A 89 1.59 14.65 -25.34
N THR A 90 1.96 15.66 -24.57
CA THR A 90 3.22 15.72 -23.81
C THR A 90 3.05 15.16 -22.39
N SER A 91 4.13 14.70 -21.77
CA SER A 91 4.12 14.26 -20.37
C SER A 91 3.62 15.34 -19.40
N ALA A 92 3.89 16.62 -19.70
CA ALA A 92 3.39 17.75 -18.92
C ALA A 92 1.86 17.88 -19.01
N GLN A 93 1.28 17.72 -20.20
CA GLN A 93 -0.17 17.73 -20.38
C GLN A 93 -0.85 16.56 -19.66
N THR A 94 -0.26 15.36 -19.74
CA THR A 94 -0.76 14.18 -19.01
C THR A 94 -0.77 14.41 -17.50
N THR A 95 0.32 14.94 -16.95
CA THR A 95 0.43 15.27 -15.52
C THR A 95 -0.60 16.34 -15.13
N ASN A 96 -0.71 17.42 -15.90
CA ASN A 96 -1.70 18.47 -15.65
C ASN A 96 -3.14 17.96 -15.71
N ALA A 97 -3.48 17.11 -16.68
CA ALA A 97 -4.80 16.49 -16.81
C ALA A 97 -5.15 15.63 -15.58
N LYS A 98 -4.21 14.79 -15.11
CA LYS A 98 -4.37 13.99 -13.88
C LYS A 98 -4.57 14.87 -12.65
N MET A 99 -3.77 15.93 -12.51
CA MET A 99 -3.88 16.89 -11.40
C MET A 99 -5.22 17.63 -11.44
N TYR A 100 -5.66 18.08 -12.62
CA TYR A 100 -6.93 18.78 -12.81
C TYR A 100 -8.12 17.89 -12.43
N LEU A 101 -8.12 16.63 -12.90
CA LEU A 101 -9.14 15.63 -12.55
C LEU A 101 -9.22 15.39 -11.04
N LYS A 102 -8.08 15.27 -10.35
CA LYS A 102 -8.05 15.12 -8.90
C LYS A 102 -8.52 16.35 -8.14
N HIS A 103 -8.11 17.53 -8.59
CA HIS A 103 -8.34 18.77 -7.85
C HIS A 103 -9.78 19.28 -8.02
N TYR A 104 -10.27 19.29 -9.26
CA TYR A 104 -11.58 19.86 -9.60
C TYR A 104 -12.69 18.83 -9.77
N GLY A 105 -12.34 17.54 -9.82
CA GLY A 105 -13.27 16.44 -10.02
C GLY A 105 -13.65 16.20 -11.48
N LEU A 106 -14.34 15.09 -11.73
CA LEU A 106 -14.66 14.60 -13.07
C LEU A 106 -15.46 15.61 -13.89
N GLN A 107 -16.50 16.20 -13.32
CA GLN A 107 -17.37 17.12 -14.06
C GLN A 107 -16.59 18.33 -14.61
N LYS A 108 -15.83 19.03 -13.75
CA LYS A 108 -15.03 20.18 -14.18
C LYS A 108 -13.93 19.79 -15.15
N PHE A 109 -13.37 18.59 -15.02
CA PHE A 109 -12.39 18.05 -15.95
C PHE A 109 -13.00 17.87 -17.35
N LEU A 110 -14.14 17.19 -17.47
CA LEU A 110 -14.83 17.05 -18.76
C LEU A 110 -15.24 18.42 -19.32
N ASP A 111 -15.71 19.33 -18.47
CA ASP A 111 -16.09 20.69 -18.84
C ASP A 111 -14.93 21.48 -19.49
N ALA A 112 -13.75 21.41 -18.87
CA ALA A 112 -12.56 22.14 -19.34
C ALA A 112 -11.87 21.49 -20.55
N PHE A 113 -11.84 20.15 -20.63
CA PHE A 113 -11.03 19.44 -21.64
C PHE A 113 -11.80 19.10 -22.92
N LEU A 114 -13.13 18.92 -22.86
CA LEU A 114 -13.91 18.46 -24.01
C LEU A 114 -14.78 19.55 -24.65
N PRO A 115 -14.98 19.54 -25.98
CA PRO A 115 -15.97 20.37 -26.65
C PRO A 115 -17.42 19.95 -26.31
N GLN A 116 -18.40 20.75 -26.75
CA GLN A 116 -19.83 20.46 -26.53
C GLN A 116 -20.33 19.28 -27.39
N GLU A 117 -19.87 19.22 -28.63
CA GLU A 117 -20.15 18.15 -29.59
C GLU A 117 -19.01 17.15 -29.57
N LEU A 118 -19.34 15.87 -29.42
CA LEU A 118 -18.37 14.80 -29.22
C LEU A 118 -18.67 13.63 -30.14
N ASN A 119 -17.63 12.84 -30.38
CA ASN A 119 -17.72 11.52 -30.98
C ASN A 119 -16.86 10.54 -30.16
N SER A 120 -16.95 9.25 -30.46
CA SER A 120 -16.22 8.22 -29.72
C SER A 120 -14.69 8.34 -29.72
N MET A 121 -14.08 9.07 -30.67
CA MET A 121 -12.63 9.27 -30.70
C MET A 121 -12.14 10.16 -29.55
N TYR A 122 -13.00 11.05 -29.03
CA TYR A 122 -12.68 11.82 -27.82
C TYR A 122 -12.53 10.93 -26.59
N ILE A 123 -13.27 9.83 -26.50
CA ILE A 123 -13.17 8.87 -25.39
C ILE A 123 -11.79 8.21 -25.39
N HIS A 124 -11.36 7.71 -26.56
CA HIS A 124 -10.05 7.12 -26.72
C HIS A 124 -8.93 8.15 -26.49
N PHE A 125 -9.10 9.38 -26.99
CA PHE A 125 -8.14 10.45 -26.74
C PHE A 125 -7.99 10.74 -25.23
N LEU A 126 -9.08 10.78 -24.46
CA LEU A 126 -9.00 10.98 -23.01
C LEU A 126 -8.25 9.86 -22.28
N ILE A 127 -8.43 8.60 -22.71
CA ILE A 127 -7.67 7.46 -22.17
C ILE A 127 -6.17 7.72 -22.37
N ARG A 128 -5.77 8.13 -23.58
CA ARG A 128 -4.38 8.49 -23.90
C ARG A 128 -3.88 9.72 -23.15
N LEU A 129 -4.71 10.76 -23.02
CA LEU A 129 -4.39 12.00 -22.28
C LEU A 129 -4.15 11.72 -20.79
N LEU A 130 -4.88 10.77 -20.22
CA LEU A 130 -4.65 10.29 -18.86
C LEU A 130 -3.47 9.32 -18.75
N GLY A 131 -2.75 9.05 -19.85
CA GLY A 131 -1.57 8.18 -19.89
C GLY A 131 -1.90 6.69 -19.81
N PHE A 132 -3.04 6.28 -20.35
CA PHE A 132 -3.46 4.88 -20.43
C PHE A 132 -3.58 4.43 -21.89
N GLU A 133 -3.58 3.12 -22.09
CA GLU A 133 -3.78 2.47 -23.38
C GLU A 133 -4.93 1.47 -23.30
N VAL A 134 -5.62 1.29 -24.42
CA VAL A 134 -6.67 0.28 -24.58
C VAL A 134 -6.01 -1.08 -24.74
N LYS A 135 -6.41 -2.06 -23.92
CA LYS A 135 -5.81 -3.40 -23.88
C LYS A 135 -6.50 -4.43 -24.78
N ASP A 136 -7.74 -4.17 -25.19
CA ASP A 136 -8.49 -5.05 -26.09
C ASP A 136 -7.90 -4.92 -27.50
N PRO A 137 -7.27 -5.99 -28.05
CA PRO A 137 -6.56 -5.89 -29.34
C PRO A 137 -7.50 -5.60 -30.51
N GLU A 138 -8.72 -6.17 -30.51
CA GLU A 138 -9.72 -5.97 -31.57
C GLU A 138 -10.21 -4.51 -31.56
N LEU A 139 -10.45 -3.95 -30.38
CA LEU A 139 -10.84 -2.56 -30.23
C LEU A 139 -9.70 -1.61 -30.62
N LEU A 140 -8.47 -1.94 -30.25
CA LEU A 140 -7.28 -1.15 -30.58
C LEU A 140 -7.04 -1.12 -32.08
N GLU A 141 -7.21 -2.24 -32.78
CA GLU A 141 -7.11 -2.33 -34.24
C GLU A 141 -8.16 -1.42 -34.91
N LYS A 142 -9.44 -1.55 -34.54
CA LYS A 142 -10.52 -0.69 -35.06
C LYS A 142 -10.26 0.80 -34.85
N VAL A 143 -9.75 1.18 -33.67
CA VAL A 143 -9.39 2.58 -33.39
C VAL A 143 -8.19 3.03 -34.22
N SER A 144 -7.20 2.17 -34.40
CA SER A 144 -5.99 2.47 -35.16
C SER A 144 -6.25 2.64 -36.66
N GLU A 145 -7.17 1.86 -37.23
CA GLU A 145 -7.61 2.02 -38.63
C GLU A 145 -8.21 3.40 -38.91
N LEU A 146 -8.88 3.98 -37.91
CA LEU A 146 -9.50 5.30 -37.96
C LEU A 146 -8.51 6.44 -37.70
N LEU A 147 -7.29 6.15 -37.24
CA LEU A 147 -6.29 7.16 -36.90
C LEU A 147 -5.26 7.35 -38.01
N GLU A 148 -4.88 8.61 -38.22
CA GLU A 148 -3.74 8.94 -39.07
C GLU A 148 -2.44 8.48 -38.37
N PRO A 149 -1.49 7.87 -39.11
CA PRO A 149 -0.19 7.53 -38.57
C PRO A 149 0.52 8.75 -37.97
N ALA A 150 1.28 8.56 -36.89
CA ALA A 150 1.96 9.66 -36.20
C ALA A 150 3.05 10.33 -37.06
N ASP A 151 3.53 9.65 -38.09
CA ASP A 151 4.57 10.05 -39.04
C ASP A 151 4.01 10.52 -40.40
N ALA A 152 2.68 10.59 -40.55
CA ALA A 152 2.06 11.10 -41.76
C ALA A 152 2.43 12.57 -42.01
N ALA A 153 2.56 12.94 -43.29
CA ALA A 153 2.81 14.32 -43.69
C ALA A 153 1.65 15.22 -43.25
N ASP A 154 1.97 16.45 -42.84
CA ASP A 154 0.95 17.45 -42.47
C ASP A 154 0.02 17.70 -43.66
N PRO A 155 -1.28 17.38 -43.56
CA PRO A 155 -2.23 17.58 -44.66
C PRO A 155 -2.44 19.06 -45.00
N GLY A 156 -2.04 19.99 -44.12
CA GLY A 156 -2.25 21.43 -44.27
C GLY A 156 -3.64 21.88 -43.83
N GLU A 157 -3.77 23.12 -43.35
CA GLU A 157 -5.01 23.64 -42.74
C GLU A 157 -6.24 23.59 -43.65
N SER A 158 -6.07 23.65 -44.97
CA SER A 158 -7.18 23.58 -45.95
C SER A 158 -7.77 22.17 -46.11
N ASN A 159 -7.06 21.13 -45.68
CA ASN A 159 -7.43 19.72 -45.87
C ASN A 159 -7.91 19.04 -44.57
N ILE A 160 -8.17 19.81 -43.52
CA ILE A 160 -8.69 19.29 -42.25
C ILE A 160 -10.04 19.88 -41.90
N THR A 161 -10.87 19.08 -41.22
CA THR A 161 -12.12 19.54 -40.61
C THR A 161 -12.19 19.16 -39.14
N TYR A 162 -12.92 19.94 -38.36
CA TYR A 162 -13.21 19.68 -36.94
C TYR A 162 -14.68 19.36 -36.68
N VAL A 163 -15.51 19.37 -37.73
CA VAL A 163 -16.95 19.09 -37.66
C VAL A 163 -17.16 17.59 -37.78
N SER A 164 -17.91 17.00 -36.84
CA SER A 164 -18.21 15.57 -36.80
C SER A 164 -19.72 15.38 -36.71
N ASN A 165 -20.36 14.93 -37.81
CA ASN A 165 -21.81 14.73 -37.84
C ASN A 165 -22.23 13.32 -37.37
N ASP A 166 -21.30 12.35 -37.34
CA ASP A 166 -21.57 10.95 -36.99
C ASP A 166 -20.52 10.38 -36.02
N ASP A 167 -20.91 9.34 -35.28
CA ASP A 167 -19.99 8.58 -34.44
C ASP A 167 -19.24 7.52 -35.28
N PRO A 168 -17.90 7.53 -35.32
CA PRO A 168 -17.13 6.63 -36.18
C PRO A 168 -17.05 5.19 -35.65
N LEU A 169 -17.44 4.93 -34.40
CA LEU A 169 -17.39 3.60 -33.81
C LEU A 169 -18.79 3.05 -33.56
N GLU A 170 -18.93 1.74 -33.76
CA GLU A 170 -20.14 1.01 -33.40
C GLU A 170 -20.42 1.06 -31.89
N LYS A 171 -21.70 1.04 -31.50
CA LYS A 171 -22.15 1.15 -30.10
C LYS A 171 -21.41 0.22 -29.13
N ARG A 172 -21.09 -1.01 -29.57
CA ARG A 172 -20.37 -2.00 -28.74
C ARG A 172 -18.96 -1.54 -28.38
N SER A 173 -18.24 -0.98 -29.36
CA SER A 173 -16.88 -0.44 -29.19
C SER A 173 -16.90 0.81 -28.32
N VAL A 174 -17.89 1.69 -28.51
CA VAL A 174 -18.10 2.88 -27.66
C VAL A 174 -18.30 2.49 -26.20
N VAL A 175 -19.16 1.52 -25.91
CA VAL A 175 -19.40 1.03 -24.53
C VAL A 175 -18.13 0.44 -23.90
N ARG A 176 -17.28 -0.26 -24.68
CA ARG A 176 -15.99 -0.75 -24.19
C ARG A 176 -15.03 0.40 -23.85
N LEU A 177 -14.91 1.39 -24.75
CA LEU A 177 -14.08 2.58 -24.50
C LEU A 177 -14.54 3.36 -23.26
N ILE A 178 -15.85 3.52 -23.05
CA ILE A 178 -16.39 4.17 -21.85
C ILE A 178 -15.96 3.42 -20.58
N LYS A 179 -16.04 2.09 -20.58
CA LYS A 179 -15.61 1.27 -19.43
C LYS A 179 -14.11 1.42 -19.17
N ASP A 180 -13.29 1.47 -20.20
CA ASP A 180 -11.84 1.64 -20.03
C ASP A 180 -11.47 3.07 -19.58
N LEU A 181 -12.16 4.09 -20.08
CA LEU A 181 -12.04 5.47 -19.58
C LEU A 181 -12.45 5.57 -18.11
N GLN A 182 -13.52 4.89 -17.69
CA GLN A 182 -13.93 4.84 -16.27
C GLN A 182 -12.86 4.20 -15.39
N LYS A 183 -12.25 3.09 -15.84
CA LYS A 183 -11.13 2.47 -15.12
C LYS A 183 -9.94 3.42 -15.03
N ALA A 184 -9.61 4.11 -16.12
CA ALA A 184 -8.53 5.10 -16.15
C ALA A 184 -8.79 6.25 -15.17
N ILE A 185 -9.98 6.86 -15.20
CA ILE A 185 -10.41 7.92 -14.27
C ILE A 185 -10.33 7.43 -12.82
N ASN A 186 -10.91 6.27 -12.51
CA ASN A 186 -10.89 5.71 -11.15
C ASN A 186 -9.46 5.41 -10.69
N LYS A 187 -8.59 4.93 -11.59
CA LYS A 187 -7.18 4.70 -11.29
C LYS A 187 -6.47 6.02 -11.00
N VAL A 188 -6.71 7.08 -11.77
CA VAL A 188 -6.13 8.41 -11.49
C VAL A 188 -6.64 8.97 -10.16
N LEU A 189 -7.95 8.93 -9.91
CA LEU A 189 -8.52 9.46 -8.67
C LEU A 189 -7.97 8.73 -7.44
N SER A 190 -7.80 7.41 -7.51
CA SER A 190 -7.25 6.58 -6.41
C SER A 190 -5.73 6.62 -6.28
N THR A 191 -4.97 6.89 -7.34
CA THR A 191 -3.50 6.83 -7.31
C THR A 191 -2.91 8.19 -6.93
N ARG A 192 -2.02 8.26 -5.94
CA ARG A 192 -1.34 9.51 -5.57
C ARG A 192 -0.57 10.12 -6.75
N VAL A 193 -0.52 11.45 -6.83
CA VAL A 193 0.36 12.17 -7.77
C VAL A 193 1.60 12.60 -7.00
N ARG A 194 2.79 12.27 -7.52
CA ARG A 194 4.08 12.63 -6.92
C ARG A 194 4.28 14.15 -6.92
N LEU A 195 4.96 14.66 -5.91
CA LEU A 195 5.35 16.06 -5.80
C LEU A 195 6.47 16.36 -6.81
N THR A 196 6.20 17.25 -7.76
CA THR A 196 7.14 17.68 -8.79
C THR A 196 8.39 18.35 -8.23
N SER A 197 8.26 19.01 -7.07
CA SER A 197 9.32 19.72 -6.35
C SER A 197 10.09 18.84 -5.35
N PHE A 198 9.75 17.57 -5.18
CA PHE A 198 10.40 16.68 -4.20
C PHE A 198 10.84 15.39 -4.88
N TYR A 199 12.13 15.27 -5.22
CA TYR A 199 12.63 14.11 -5.97
C TYR A 199 14.13 13.85 -5.77
N THR A 200 14.84 14.54 -4.87
CA THR A 200 16.29 14.33 -4.67
C THR A 200 16.60 13.95 -3.23
N VAL A 201 17.78 13.35 -3.01
CA VAL A 201 18.30 13.08 -1.66
C VAL A 201 18.44 14.37 -0.85
N ASP A 202 18.85 15.47 -1.49
CA ASP A 202 19.02 16.76 -0.82
C ASP A 202 17.66 17.31 -0.35
N HIS A 203 16.60 17.27 -1.17
CA HIS A 203 15.24 17.65 -0.77
C HIS A 203 14.78 16.86 0.47
N PHE A 204 15.11 15.57 0.54
CA PHE A 204 14.78 14.74 1.70
C PHE A 204 15.56 15.16 2.95
N THR A 205 16.88 15.39 2.85
CA THR A 205 17.69 15.81 4.00
C THR A 205 17.30 17.20 4.52
N GLU A 206 16.95 18.13 3.63
CA GLU A 206 16.42 19.45 4.00
C GLU A 206 15.05 19.31 4.69
N ARG A 207 14.17 18.46 4.16
CA ARG A 207 12.86 18.21 4.78
C ARG A 207 12.98 17.52 6.13
N LEU A 208 13.94 16.62 6.33
CA LEU A 208 14.22 16.02 7.65
C LEU A 208 14.60 17.08 8.69
N LYS A 209 15.41 18.08 8.29
CA LYS A 209 15.83 19.17 9.18
C LYS A 209 14.64 20.05 9.60
N THR A 210 13.64 20.26 8.74
CA THR A 210 12.50 21.15 9.01
C THR A 210 11.25 20.46 9.55
N ALA A 211 11.03 19.19 9.20
CA ALA A 211 9.86 18.41 9.63
C ALA A 211 9.79 18.24 11.15
N LYS A 212 8.56 18.25 11.68
CA LYS A 212 8.24 18.12 13.11
C LYS A 212 7.35 16.91 13.41
N ASN A 213 6.62 16.41 12.41
CA ASN A 213 5.62 15.36 12.57
C ASN A 213 5.86 14.21 11.58
N ILE A 214 7.01 13.56 11.72
CA ILE A 214 7.44 12.47 10.84
C ILE A 214 6.70 11.18 11.21
N LEU A 215 6.00 10.58 10.25
CA LEU A 215 5.45 9.24 10.36
C LEU A 215 6.41 8.25 9.71
N VAL A 216 6.86 7.26 10.46
CA VAL A 216 7.72 6.19 9.95
C VAL A 216 6.95 4.88 9.91
N LEU A 217 6.86 4.25 8.75
CA LEU A 217 6.24 2.93 8.57
C LEU A 217 7.32 1.89 8.31
N THR A 218 7.49 0.93 9.22
CA THR A 218 8.53 -0.11 9.13
C THR A 218 7.95 -1.49 8.84
N GLY A 219 8.67 -2.28 8.06
CA GLY A 219 8.40 -3.72 7.88
C GLY A 219 9.65 -4.56 8.12
N ALA A 220 9.56 -5.86 7.81
CA ALA A 220 10.56 -6.85 8.23
C ALA A 220 11.98 -6.58 7.69
N GLY A 221 12.12 -5.81 6.60
CA GLY A 221 13.41 -5.47 6.01
C GLY A 221 14.36 -4.78 7.00
N VAL A 222 13.83 -4.04 7.98
CA VAL A 222 14.61 -3.32 8.99
C VAL A 222 15.35 -4.22 9.99
N SER A 223 14.89 -5.48 10.12
CA SER A 223 15.42 -6.48 11.03
C SER A 223 16.36 -7.49 10.34
N THR A 224 16.47 -7.43 9.00
CA THR A 224 17.25 -8.41 8.22
C THR A 224 18.74 -8.38 8.49
N SER A 225 19.31 -7.21 8.80
CA SER A 225 20.74 -7.08 9.17
C SER A 225 21.08 -7.70 10.52
N LEU A 226 20.07 -8.12 11.29
CA LEU A 226 20.19 -8.84 12.56
C LEU A 226 20.06 -10.35 12.39
N GLY A 227 19.88 -10.84 11.16
CA GLY A 227 19.67 -12.26 10.86
C GLY A 227 18.21 -12.72 10.95
N ILE A 228 17.27 -11.82 11.27
CA ILE A 228 15.83 -12.12 11.22
C ILE A 228 15.39 -12.09 9.76
N PRO A 229 14.98 -13.22 9.16
CA PRO A 229 14.55 -13.21 7.76
C PRO A 229 13.29 -12.38 7.58
N ASP A 230 13.17 -11.70 6.43
CA ASP A 230 11.88 -11.13 6.04
C ASP A 230 10.88 -12.24 5.69
N PHE A 231 9.63 -11.88 5.38
CA PHE A 231 8.62 -12.88 5.03
C PHE A 231 8.74 -13.38 3.59
N ARG A 232 9.03 -12.49 2.64
CA ARG A 232 8.72 -12.70 1.21
C ARG A 232 9.95 -12.80 0.29
N SER A 233 11.16 -12.51 0.75
CA SER A 233 12.34 -12.66 -0.11
C SER A 233 12.59 -14.14 -0.47
N SER A 234 13.49 -14.37 -1.42
CA SER A 234 13.90 -15.72 -1.83
C SER A 234 14.37 -16.59 -0.66
N GLN A 235 15.02 -15.97 0.36
CA GLN A 235 15.50 -16.63 1.58
C GLN A 235 14.63 -16.33 2.81
N GLY A 236 13.45 -15.73 2.60
CA GLY A 236 12.51 -15.30 3.61
C GLY A 236 11.75 -16.46 4.27
N PHE A 237 10.94 -16.14 5.27
CA PHE A 237 10.19 -17.10 6.07
C PHE A 237 9.30 -18.03 5.21
N TYR A 238 8.57 -17.50 4.22
CA TYR A 238 7.66 -18.32 3.42
C TYR A 238 8.36 -19.36 2.54
N SER A 239 9.61 -19.13 2.11
CA SER A 239 10.36 -20.16 1.38
C SER A 239 10.81 -21.30 2.29
N ARG A 240 11.06 -21.02 3.57
CA ARG A 240 11.49 -22.01 4.57
C ARG A 240 10.37 -22.94 5.01
N VAL A 241 9.12 -22.48 5.01
CA VAL A 241 7.96 -23.28 5.46
C VAL A 241 7.25 -24.06 4.33
N LYS A 242 7.73 -23.96 3.07
CA LYS A 242 7.16 -24.71 1.94
C LYS A 242 7.15 -26.22 2.14
N HIS A 243 8.10 -26.75 2.92
CA HIS A 243 8.19 -28.18 3.22
C HIS A 243 7.00 -28.71 4.02
N LEU A 244 6.17 -27.83 4.62
CA LEU A 244 4.95 -28.22 5.32
C LEU A 244 3.82 -28.64 4.38
N GLY A 245 3.97 -28.46 3.06
CA GLY A 245 2.98 -28.87 2.07
C GLY A 245 1.71 -28.02 2.06
N LEU A 246 1.78 -26.78 2.54
CA LEU A 246 0.68 -25.82 2.45
C LEU A 246 0.60 -25.23 1.04
N ASP A 247 -0.63 -25.10 0.51
CA ASP A 247 -0.89 -24.49 -0.80
C ASP A 247 -0.51 -23.00 -0.80
N ASP A 248 -0.89 -22.26 0.24
CA ASP A 248 -0.40 -20.89 0.53
C ASP A 248 0.42 -20.88 1.83
N PRO A 249 1.73 -20.58 1.78
CA PRO A 249 2.56 -20.42 2.98
C PRO A 249 2.04 -19.38 4.00
N GLN A 250 1.17 -18.44 3.58
CA GLN A 250 0.55 -17.46 4.48
C GLN A 250 -0.45 -18.10 5.46
N ASP A 251 -0.92 -19.31 5.16
CA ASP A 251 -1.90 -20.04 5.98
C ASP A 251 -1.40 -20.37 7.39
N VAL A 252 -0.08 -20.39 7.61
CA VAL A 252 0.47 -20.55 8.97
C VAL A 252 0.12 -19.40 9.92
N PHE A 253 -0.27 -18.24 9.37
CA PHE A 253 -0.76 -17.08 10.12
C PHE A 253 -2.23 -16.80 9.86
N ASN A 254 -3.02 -17.75 9.39
CA ASN A 254 -4.45 -17.56 9.16
C ASN A 254 -5.26 -17.90 10.43
N LEU A 255 -6.13 -16.98 10.88
CA LEU A 255 -6.87 -17.14 12.13
C LEU A 255 -7.83 -18.33 12.07
N ASP A 256 -8.55 -18.53 10.97
CA ASP A 256 -9.50 -19.64 10.84
C ASP A 256 -8.76 -20.98 10.88
N ILE A 257 -7.60 -21.06 10.23
CA ILE A 257 -6.73 -22.24 10.25
C ILE A 257 -6.19 -22.47 11.66
N PHE A 258 -5.75 -21.42 12.37
CA PHE A 258 -5.32 -21.55 13.77
C PHE A 258 -6.46 -22.03 14.68
N MET A 259 -7.68 -21.53 14.46
CA MET A 259 -8.85 -21.94 15.24
C MET A 259 -9.20 -23.40 14.96
N GLN A 260 -9.04 -23.89 13.73
CA GLN A 260 -9.26 -25.29 13.38
C GLN A 260 -8.14 -26.21 13.88
N ASP A 261 -6.88 -25.85 13.62
CA ASP A 261 -5.68 -26.59 14.00
C ASP A 261 -4.50 -25.67 14.36
N PRO A 262 -4.32 -25.35 15.65
CA PRO A 262 -3.25 -24.46 16.10
C PRO A 262 -1.86 -25.08 15.94
N SER A 263 -1.74 -26.39 15.71
CA SER A 263 -0.44 -27.06 15.54
C SER A 263 0.32 -26.57 14.31
N ILE A 264 -0.39 -26.14 13.26
CA ILE A 264 0.20 -25.61 12.03
C ILE A 264 1.09 -24.40 12.35
N PHE A 265 0.58 -23.45 13.13
CA PHE A 265 1.36 -22.31 13.61
C PHE A 265 2.44 -22.75 14.61
N TYR A 266 2.10 -23.56 15.61
CA TYR A 266 3.05 -23.88 16.69
C TYR A 266 4.25 -24.73 16.22
N ASN A 267 4.13 -25.47 15.11
CA ASN A 267 5.26 -26.14 14.47
C ASN A 267 6.31 -25.16 13.91
N ILE A 268 5.91 -23.93 13.57
CA ILE A 268 6.81 -22.88 13.02
C ILE A 268 7.03 -21.69 13.95
N ALA A 269 6.28 -21.60 15.05
CA ALA A 269 6.28 -20.42 15.93
C ALA A 269 7.66 -20.10 16.50
N HIS A 270 8.50 -21.13 16.72
CA HIS A 270 9.87 -20.95 17.19
C HIS A 270 10.76 -20.14 16.23
N MET A 271 10.45 -20.17 14.92
CA MET A 271 11.19 -19.43 13.89
C MET A 271 10.92 -17.94 13.90
N VAL A 272 9.83 -17.51 14.55
CA VAL A 272 9.39 -16.10 14.62
C VAL A 272 9.41 -15.55 16.05
N LEU A 273 9.96 -16.31 17.00
CA LEU A 273 10.22 -15.77 18.33
C LEU A 273 11.21 -14.60 18.23
N PRO A 274 10.95 -13.50 18.95
CA PRO A 274 11.83 -12.34 18.93
C PRO A 274 13.18 -12.70 19.56
N PRO A 275 14.31 -12.22 19.00
CA PRO A 275 15.58 -12.27 19.70
C PRO A 275 15.62 -11.21 20.82
N ASP A 276 16.42 -11.48 21.85
CA ASP A 276 16.52 -10.59 23.00
C ASP A 276 17.59 -9.51 22.81
N ASN A 277 17.24 -8.26 23.18
CA ASN A 277 18.16 -7.14 23.38
C ASN A 277 19.09 -6.80 22.19
N ILE A 278 18.56 -6.90 20.97
CA ILE A 278 19.25 -6.46 19.75
C ILE A 278 18.37 -5.49 18.96
N TYR A 279 19.00 -4.62 18.18
CA TYR A 279 18.34 -3.69 17.27
C TYR A 279 19.35 -3.25 16.20
N SER A 280 18.85 -2.79 15.05
CA SER A 280 19.69 -2.37 13.92
C SER A 280 19.99 -0.86 13.96
N PRO A 281 21.01 -0.38 13.22
CA PRO A 281 21.23 1.06 13.03
C PRO A 281 19.97 1.82 12.63
N LEU A 282 19.10 1.24 11.78
CA LEU A 282 17.84 1.89 11.42
C LEU A 282 16.87 2.06 12.61
N HIS A 283 16.77 1.10 13.53
CA HIS A 283 15.96 1.30 14.74
C HIS A 283 16.49 2.48 15.56
N SER A 284 17.82 2.60 15.69
CA SER A 284 18.45 3.75 16.32
C SER A 284 18.24 5.06 15.55
N PHE A 285 18.13 5.03 14.21
CA PHE A 285 17.76 6.21 13.43
C PHE A 285 16.35 6.69 13.78
N ILE A 286 15.39 5.78 13.97
CA ILE A 286 14.03 6.13 14.42
C ILE A 286 14.07 6.71 15.84
N LYS A 287 14.85 6.10 16.74
CA LYS A 287 15.10 6.65 18.09
C LYS A 287 15.69 8.06 18.04
N MET A 288 16.64 8.31 17.15
CA MET A 288 17.23 9.64 16.95
C MET A 288 16.18 10.67 16.50
N LEU A 289 15.24 10.31 15.62
CA LEU A 289 14.13 11.19 15.25
C LEU A 289 13.24 11.52 16.45
N GLN A 290 13.01 10.55 17.34
CA GLN A 290 12.28 10.77 18.60
C GLN A 290 13.04 11.73 19.52
N ASP A 291 14.34 11.51 19.73
CA ASP A 291 15.18 12.34 20.60
C ASP A 291 15.30 13.78 20.12
N LYS A 292 15.23 14.00 18.81
CA LYS A 292 15.17 15.32 18.19
C LYS A 292 13.76 15.95 18.22
N GLY A 293 12.76 15.27 18.79
CA GLY A 293 11.37 15.75 18.87
C GLY A 293 10.64 15.77 17.53
N LYS A 294 11.09 14.98 16.53
CA LYS A 294 10.57 14.98 15.15
C LYS A 294 9.64 13.80 14.85
N LEU A 295 9.74 12.72 15.61
CA LEU A 295 8.92 11.53 15.40
C LEU A 295 7.48 11.79 15.88
N LEU A 296 6.52 11.81 14.95
CA LEU A 296 5.10 11.74 15.28
C LEU A 296 4.75 10.34 15.79
N ARG A 297 5.06 9.33 14.97
CA ARG A 297 4.81 7.92 15.27
C ARG A 297 5.66 7.00 14.40
N ASN A 298 6.03 5.85 14.95
CA ASN A 298 6.47 4.70 14.18
C ASN A 298 5.37 3.62 14.16
N TYR A 299 4.84 3.35 12.98
CA TYR A 299 3.94 2.24 12.70
C TYR A 299 4.74 1.05 12.19
N THR A 300 4.96 0.05 13.03
CA THR A 300 5.70 -1.15 12.66
C THR A 300 4.75 -2.29 12.31
N GLN A 301 5.07 -3.02 11.24
CA GLN A 301 4.44 -4.29 10.88
C GLN A 301 5.12 -5.48 11.57
N ASN A 302 6.25 -5.24 12.23
CA ASN A 302 7.03 -6.28 12.88
C ASN A 302 6.41 -6.69 14.21
N ILE A 303 6.64 -7.95 14.57
CA ILE A 303 6.20 -8.57 15.83
C ILE A 303 7.39 -8.85 16.77
N ASP A 304 8.60 -8.48 16.34
CA ASP A 304 9.87 -8.76 17.00
C ASP A 304 10.16 -7.83 18.21
N ASN A 305 9.44 -6.71 18.31
CA ASN A 305 9.49 -5.75 19.41
C ASN A 305 10.85 -5.04 19.57
N LEU A 306 11.69 -5.03 18.54
CA LEU A 306 13.04 -4.45 18.62
C LEU A 306 13.03 -2.92 18.74
N GLU A 307 11.95 -2.27 18.31
CA GLU A 307 11.76 -0.82 18.44
C GLU A 307 11.80 -0.39 19.92
N SER A 308 11.17 -1.18 20.79
CA SER A 308 11.17 -0.94 22.25
C SER A 308 12.58 -1.06 22.82
N TYR A 309 13.37 -2.04 22.36
CA TYR A 309 14.77 -2.21 22.81
C TYR A 309 15.70 -1.11 22.30
N ALA A 310 15.41 -0.54 21.12
CA ALA A 310 16.09 0.65 20.62
C ALA A 310 15.69 1.94 21.38
N GLY A 311 14.68 1.86 22.26
CA GLY A 311 14.22 2.96 23.11
C GLY A 311 13.13 3.83 22.48
N VAL A 312 12.43 3.36 21.44
CA VAL A 312 11.25 4.07 20.92
C VAL A 312 10.16 4.04 21.98
N ASP A 313 9.62 5.20 22.33
CA ASP A 313 8.68 5.33 23.44
C ASP A 313 7.35 4.64 23.11
N ALA A 314 6.70 4.08 24.14
CA ALA A 314 5.46 3.33 23.98
C ALA A 314 4.32 4.18 23.39
N ASP A 315 4.29 5.49 23.61
CA ASP A 315 3.34 6.37 22.92
C ASP A 315 3.74 6.53 21.44
N LYS A 316 5.03 6.63 21.11
CA LYS A 316 5.52 6.78 19.74
C LYS A 316 5.45 5.50 18.90
N LEU A 317 5.32 4.33 19.51
CA LEU A 317 5.28 3.05 18.82
C LEU A 317 3.86 2.48 18.64
N VAL A 318 3.52 2.06 17.41
CA VAL A 318 2.33 1.27 17.10
C VAL A 318 2.73 -0.03 16.43
N GLN A 319 2.61 -1.14 17.16
CA GLN A 319 2.77 -2.49 16.64
C GLN A 319 1.47 -2.90 15.92
N CYS A 320 1.43 -2.66 14.61
CA CYS A 320 0.23 -2.81 13.80
C CYS A 320 -0.28 -4.25 13.79
N HIS A 321 0.64 -5.23 13.82
CA HIS A 321 0.31 -6.65 13.79
C HIS A 321 0.51 -7.31 15.16
N GLY A 322 0.37 -6.55 16.24
CA GLY A 322 0.57 -7.04 17.60
C GLY A 322 2.02 -7.43 17.90
N SER A 323 2.23 -8.20 18.97
CA SER A 323 3.57 -8.64 19.39
C SER A 323 3.50 -9.86 20.31
N PHE A 324 4.65 -10.45 20.60
CA PHE A 324 4.79 -11.53 21.58
C PHE A 324 4.75 -11.05 23.05
N ALA A 325 4.39 -9.79 23.32
CA ALA A 325 4.38 -9.24 24.68
C ALA A 325 3.40 -10.00 25.60
N THR A 326 2.25 -10.38 25.06
CA THR A 326 1.19 -11.12 25.77
C THR A 326 0.68 -12.28 24.92
N ALA A 327 0.00 -13.22 25.58
CA ALA A 327 -0.72 -14.31 24.94
C ALA A 327 -2.08 -14.47 25.60
N SER A 328 -3.10 -14.75 24.79
CA SER A 328 -4.49 -14.85 25.22
C SER A 328 -5.07 -16.23 24.93
N CYS A 329 -5.89 -16.76 25.84
CA CYS A 329 -6.64 -17.98 25.59
C CYS A 329 -7.73 -17.71 24.55
N THR A 330 -7.79 -18.51 23.49
CA THR A 330 -8.80 -18.40 22.42
C THR A 330 -10.23 -18.72 22.88
N THR A 331 -10.40 -19.25 24.09
CA THR A 331 -11.71 -19.71 24.61
C THR A 331 -12.23 -18.85 25.74
N CYS A 332 -11.44 -18.62 26.80
CA CYS A 332 -11.86 -17.81 27.96
C CYS A 332 -11.30 -16.39 27.95
N HIS A 333 -10.47 -16.05 26.96
CA HIS A 333 -9.84 -14.74 26.80
C HIS A 333 -8.92 -14.30 27.96
N TRP A 334 -8.59 -15.22 28.88
CA TRP A 334 -7.57 -14.97 29.88
C TRP A 334 -6.22 -14.67 29.21
N GLN A 335 -5.60 -13.56 29.60
CA GLN A 335 -4.34 -13.07 29.05
C GLN A 335 -3.21 -13.21 30.07
N MET A 336 -2.01 -13.49 29.56
CA MET A 336 -0.79 -13.60 30.35
C MET A 336 0.42 -13.00 29.60
N PRO A 337 1.54 -12.71 30.28
CA PRO A 337 2.79 -12.37 29.61
C PRO A 337 3.21 -13.46 28.63
N GLY A 338 3.55 -13.09 27.40
CA GLY A 338 3.87 -14.02 26.32
C GLY A 338 5.17 -14.79 26.57
N SER A 339 6.09 -14.22 27.35
CA SER A 339 7.33 -14.89 27.77
C SER A 339 7.10 -16.25 28.44
N HIS A 340 5.95 -16.45 29.10
CA HIS A 340 5.59 -17.71 29.74
C HIS A 340 5.29 -18.85 28.76
N ILE A 341 4.94 -18.56 27.50
CA ILE A 341 4.67 -19.59 26.47
C ILE A 341 5.86 -19.84 25.55
N PHE A 342 6.97 -19.09 25.69
CA PHE A 342 8.13 -19.23 24.82
C PHE A 342 8.79 -20.61 24.92
N GLU A 343 8.83 -21.19 26.12
CA GLU A 343 9.40 -22.53 26.31
C GLU A 343 8.57 -23.61 25.61
N ASN A 344 7.23 -23.50 25.66
CA ASN A 344 6.35 -24.39 24.90
C ASN A 344 6.59 -24.22 23.40
N ILE A 345 6.68 -22.97 22.91
CA ILE A 345 6.96 -22.69 21.49
C ILE A 345 8.29 -23.31 21.05
N ARG A 346 9.36 -23.17 21.84
CA ARG A 346 10.68 -23.75 21.52
C ARG A 346 10.65 -25.27 21.48
N LYS A 347 9.83 -25.91 22.33
CA LYS A 347 9.61 -27.35 22.34
C LYS A 347 8.59 -27.83 21.30
N MET A 348 8.00 -26.91 20.53
CA MET A 348 6.89 -27.18 19.61
C MET A 348 5.69 -27.85 20.31
N GLU A 349 5.46 -27.48 21.57
CA GLU A 349 4.32 -27.91 22.38
C GLU A 349 3.22 -26.84 22.33
N LEU A 350 1.96 -27.28 22.32
CA LEU A 350 0.83 -26.35 22.44
C LEU A 350 0.82 -25.72 23.83
N PRO A 351 0.89 -24.39 23.97
CA PRO A 351 0.68 -23.73 25.25
C PRO A 351 -0.81 -23.77 25.60
N LEU A 352 -1.13 -24.39 26.74
CA LEU A 352 -2.52 -24.63 27.15
C LEU A 352 -2.93 -23.70 28.28
N CYS A 353 -4.17 -23.21 28.19
CA CYS A 353 -4.75 -22.35 29.21
C CYS A 353 -5.07 -23.16 30.47
N PRO A 354 -4.56 -22.76 31.65
CA PRO A 354 -4.77 -23.50 32.90
C PRO A 354 -6.26 -23.56 33.31
N TYR A 355 -7.03 -22.52 32.98
CA TYR A 355 -8.45 -22.45 33.32
C TYR A 355 -9.34 -23.30 32.42
N CYS A 356 -8.97 -23.49 31.16
CA CYS A 356 -9.72 -24.33 30.21
C CYS A 356 -9.20 -25.78 30.16
N TYR A 357 -8.07 -26.07 30.80
CA TYR A 357 -7.36 -27.34 30.68
C TYR A 357 -8.22 -28.54 31.08
N GLN A 358 -8.99 -28.43 32.17
CA GLN A 358 -9.84 -29.53 32.65
C GLN A 358 -10.86 -29.96 31.58
N LYS A 359 -11.64 -29.01 31.04
CA LYS A 359 -12.59 -29.29 29.94
C LYS A 359 -11.89 -29.72 28.66
N ARG A 360 -10.71 -29.15 28.36
CA ARG A 360 -9.93 -29.58 27.19
C ARG A 360 -9.56 -31.06 27.26
N ARG A 361 -9.19 -31.58 28.44
CA ARG A 361 -8.88 -33.01 28.64
C ARG A 361 -10.09 -33.92 28.44
N GLU A 362 -11.28 -33.44 28.77
CA GLU A 362 -12.53 -34.17 28.51
C GLU A 362 -12.80 -34.29 27.00
N TYR A 363 -12.48 -33.26 26.21
CA TYR A 363 -12.63 -33.26 24.76
C TYR A 363 -11.51 -33.98 24.01
N PHE A 364 -10.27 -33.88 24.51
CA PHE A 364 -9.05 -34.41 23.89
C PHE A 364 -8.23 -35.25 24.88
N PRO A 365 -8.69 -36.45 25.27
CA PRO A 365 -7.98 -37.31 26.22
C PRO A 365 -6.67 -37.87 25.62
N THR A 366 -5.60 -37.95 26.42
CA THR A 366 -4.31 -38.54 26.01
C THR A 366 -4.27 -40.06 26.25
N VAL A 367 -3.33 -40.75 25.60
CA VAL A 367 -3.13 -42.22 25.75
C VAL A 367 -2.79 -42.61 27.20
N THR A 368 -2.10 -41.74 27.94
CA THR A 368 -1.78 -41.96 29.36
C THR A 368 -3.00 -41.83 30.26
N ASP A 369 -3.97 -40.99 29.88
CA ASP A 369 -5.24 -40.83 30.60
C ASP A 369 -6.18 -42.02 30.39
N ALA A 370 -6.12 -42.66 29.21
CA ALA A 370 -6.87 -43.88 28.91
C ALA A 370 -6.48 -45.08 29.80
N ASN A 371 -5.25 -45.11 30.31
CA ASN A 371 -4.75 -46.18 31.19
C ASN A 371 -5.01 -45.92 32.69
N ARG A 372 -5.46 -44.73 33.10
CA ARG A 372 -5.69 -44.37 34.53
C ARG A 372 -7.12 -44.60 35.03
N GLY A 373 -7.92 -45.39 34.32
CA GLY A 373 -9.26 -45.76 34.77
C GLY A 373 -10.27 -44.61 34.77
N VAL A 374 -10.06 -43.58 33.95
CA VAL A 374 -11.10 -42.60 33.64
C VAL A 374 -12.25 -43.36 32.98
N ASP A 375 -13.45 -43.22 33.54
CA ASP A 375 -14.65 -44.02 33.24
C ASP A 375 -14.83 -44.20 31.72
N ARG A 376 -14.84 -45.46 31.25
CA ARG A 376 -14.87 -45.85 29.81
C ARG A 376 -16.20 -45.55 29.12
N ARG A 377 -17.02 -44.64 29.67
CA ARG A 377 -18.21 -44.18 28.95
C ARG A 377 -17.70 -43.25 27.86
N PRO A 378 -17.95 -43.53 26.57
CA PRO A 378 -17.73 -42.51 25.56
C PRO A 378 -18.51 -41.28 26.03
N SER A 379 -17.81 -40.18 26.26
CA SER A 379 -18.48 -38.91 26.51
C SER A 379 -19.49 -38.74 25.38
N PRO A 380 -20.78 -38.47 25.65
CA PRO A 380 -21.75 -38.20 24.60
C PRO A 380 -21.37 -36.96 23.77
N TYR A 381 -20.29 -36.28 24.15
CA TYR A 381 -19.65 -35.15 23.49
C TYR A 381 -18.35 -35.51 22.76
N ILE A 382 -18.18 -36.72 22.20
CA ILE A 382 -17.24 -36.92 21.07
C ILE A 382 -17.87 -36.22 19.85
N ASN A 383 -17.95 -34.90 19.94
CA ASN A 383 -18.55 -34.05 18.95
C ASN A 383 -17.44 -33.50 18.08
N ALA A 384 -17.57 -33.75 16.78
CA ALA A 384 -16.86 -33.06 15.71
C ALA A 384 -17.09 -31.52 15.70
N THR A 385 -17.56 -30.93 16.80
CA THR A 385 -18.00 -29.54 16.95
C THR A 385 -17.03 -28.71 17.80
N VAL A 386 -16.16 -29.31 18.61
CA VAL A 386 -15.19 -28.55 19.43
C VAL A 386 -13.88 -28.37 18.65
N PRO A 387 -13.46 -27.13 18.34
CA PRO A 387 -12.23 -26.90 17.59
C PRO A 387 -10.98 -27.31 18.38
N LYS A 388 -9.91 -27.75 17.69
CA LYS A 388 -8.64 -28.13 18.36
C LYS A 388 -7.99 -26.97 19.12
N SER A 389 -8.36 -25.73 18.79
CA SER A 389 -7.94 -24.52 19.50
C SER A 389 -8.58 -24.35 20.89
N TYR A 390 -9.56 -25.17 21.29
CA TYR A 390 -10.23 -25.01 22.59
C TYR A 390 -9.24 -25.04 23.77
N GLY A 391 -9.15 -23.97 24.55
CA GLY A 391 -8.23 -23.88 25.68
C GLY A 391 -6.75 -23.78 25.29
N VAL A 392 -6.44 -23.39 24.05
CA VAL A 392 -5.09 -23.08 23.59
C VAL A 392 -4.81 -21.59 23.79
N LEU A 393 -3.59 -21.26 24.23
CA LEU A 393 -3.10 -19.88 24.28
C LEU A 393 -2.60 -19.49 22.89
N LYS A 394 -2.85 -18.27 22.46
CA LYS A 394 -2.36 -17.69 21.20
C LYS A 394 -1.54 -16.43 21.54
N PRO A 395 -0.34 -16.22 20.99
CA PRO A 395 0.36 -14.96 21.14
C PRO A 395 -0.48 -13.82 20.56
N ASP A 396 -0.45 -12.63 21.17
CA ASP A 396 -1.24 -11.47 20.72
C ASP A 396 -0.61 -10.77 19.51
N ILE A 397 -0.16 -11.57 18.54
CA ILE A 397 0.16 -11.18 17.17
C ILE A 397 -1.10 -11.29 16.31
N THR A 398 -1.26 -10.40 15.34
CA THR A 398 -2.41 -10.36 14.44
C THR A 398 -2.24 -11.35 13.31
N PHE A 399 -3.17 -12.30 13.21
CA PHE A 399 -3.26 -13.27 12.12
C PHE A 399 -4.07 -12.68 10.96
N PHE A 400 -3.93 -13.24 9.75
CA PHE A 400 -4.83 -12.95 8.64
C PHE A 400 -6.27 -13.34 9.01
N GLY A 401 -7.21 -12.43 8.76
CA GLY A 401 -8.61 -12.56 9.21
C GLY A 401 -8.87 -12.02 10.62
N GLU A 402 -7.82 -11.66 11.38
CA GLU A 402 -7.95 -11.06 12.70
C GLU A 402 -7.96 -9.52 12.64
N ALA A 403 -8.73 -8.88 13.51
CA ALA A 403 -8.73 -7.43 13.63
C ALA A 403 -7.38 -6.92 14.17
N LEU A 404 -6.89 -5.82 13.62
CA LEU A 404 -5.70 -5.16 14.16
C LEU A 404 -5.96 -4.61 15.58
N PRO A 405 -4.91 -4.41 16.39
CA PRO A 405 -5.06 -3.82 17.72
C PRO A 405 -5.76 -2.46 17.65
N SER A 406 -6.69 -2.21 18.58
CA SER A 406 -7.47 -0.95 18.60
C SER A 406 -6.61 0.31 18.63
N LYS A 407 -5.38 0.22 19.17
CA LYS A 407 -4.37 1.28 19.15
C LYS A 407 -4.09 1.78 17.73
N PHE A 408 -4.03 0.89 16.74
CA PHE A 408 -3.84 1.26 15.33
C PHE A 408 -4.91 2.27 14.87
N HIS A 409 -6.19 1.87 14.95
CA HIS A 409 -7.31 2.69 14.48
C HIS A 409 -7.47 4.01 15.25
N LYS A 410 -7.26 3.99 16.58
CA LYS A 410 -7.34 5.20 17.41
C LYS A 410 -6.25 6.21 17.07
N THR A 411 -5.06 5.72 16.76
CA THR A 411 -3.88 6.56 16.55
C THR A 411 -3.84 7.09 15.13
N ILE A 412 -4.11 6.25 14.13
CA ILE A 412 -3.99 6.64 12.71
C ILE A 412 -4.95 7.77 12.33
N ARG A 413 -6.17 7.77 12.88
CA ARG A 413 -7.16 8.86 12.69
C ARG A 413 -6.63 10.24 13.13
N LYS A 414 -5.76 10.28 14.15
CA LYS A 414 -5.19 11.52 14.68
C LYS A 414 -3.90 11.92 13.97
N ASP A 415 -3.12 10.93 13.55
CA ASP A 415 -1.78 11.15 13.02
C ASP A 415 -1.79 11.56 11.54
N ILE A 416 -2.73 11.03 10.74
CA ILE A 416 -2.83 11.35 9.30
C ILE A 416 -2.90 12.86 9.04
N THR A 417 -3.68 13.60 9.82
CA THR A 417 -3.90 15.04 9.62
C THR A 417 -2.75 15.92 10.14
N LYS A 418 -1.85 15.35 10.95
CA LYS A 418 -0.70 16.06 11.53
C LYS A 418 0.61 15.75 10.81
N CYS A 419 0.68 14.62 10.12
CA CYS A 419 1.86 14.15 9.42
C CYS A 419 2.35 15.20 8.42
N ASP A 420 3.63 15.54 8.48
CA ASP A 420 4.28 16.49 7.57
C ASP A 420 5.42 15.85 6.74
N LEU A 421 5.69 14.56 6.96
CA LEU A 421 6.64 13.71 6.24
C LEU A 421 6.33 12.23 6.49
N LEU A 422 6.18 11.43 5.43
CA LEU A 422 6.04 9.96 5.53
C LEU A 422 7.32 9.27 5.04
N ILE A 423 7.84 8.33 5.83
CA ILE A 423 8.98 7.48 5.45
C ILE A 423 8.56 6.01 5.60
N CYS A 424 8.51 5.27 4.48
CA CYS A 424 8.29 3.83 4.47
C CYS A 424 9.62 3.11 4.35
N ILE A 425 9.90 2.16 5.25
CA ILE A 425 11.22 1.52 5.33
C ILE A 425 11.09 -0.01 5.43
N GLY A 426 11.79 -0.73 4.57
CA GLY A 426 11.93 -2.19 4.69
C GLY A 426 10.62 -2.96 4.55
N THR A 427 9.67 -2.47 3.75
CA THR A 427 8.35 -3.11 3.57
C THR A 427 7.98 -3.21 2.10
N SER A 428 7.26 -4.28 1.75
CA SER A 428 6.64 -4.43 0.43
C SER A 428 5.26 -3.78 0.33
N LEU A 429 4.70 -3.26 1.43
CA LEU A 429 3.36 -2.68 1.51
C LEU A 429 2.25 -3.55 0.91
N LYS A 430 2.32 -4.88 1.11
CA LYS A 430 1.31 -5.83 0.60
C LYS A 430 0.20 -6.18 1.59
N VAL A 431 0.26 -5.70 2.83
CA VAL A 431 -0.67 -6.11 3.91
C VAL A 431 -1.49 -4.91 4.35
N ALA A 432 -2.78 -4.94 4.00
CA ALA A 432 -3.78 -3.98 4.48
C ALA A 432 -4.18 -4.30 5.94
N PRO A 433 -4.65 -3.31 6.72
CA PRO A 433 -4.85 -1.91 6.36
C PRO A 433 -3.59 -1.04 6.47
N VAL A 434 -2.44 -1.59 6.87
CA VAL A 434 -1.20 -0.81 7.05
C VAL A 434 -0.69 -0.27 5.70
N SER A 435 -0.81 -1.04 4.62
CA SER A 435 -0.48 -0.58 3.26
C SER A 435 -1.25 0.66 2.84
N GLU A 436 -2.46 0.85 3.35
CA GLU A 436 -3.33 1.95 2.94
C GLU A 436 -2.95 3.29 3.58
N ILE A 437 -2.03 3.30 4.56
CA ILE A 437 -1.54 4.56 5.17
C ILE A 437 -1.03 5.51 4.08
N VAL A 438 -0.30 5.01 3.09
CA VAL A 438 0.25 5.82 1.99
C VAL A 438 -0.85 6.54 1.17
N ASN A 439 -2.05 5.96 1.12
CA ASN A 439 -3.20 6.51 0.41
C ASN A 439 -4.04 7.45 1.29
N MET A 440 -3.90 7.38 2.61
CA MET A 440 -4.63 8.21 3.56
C MET A 440 -3.92 9.53 3.87
N ILE A 441 -2.60 9.57 3.73
CA ILE A 441 -1.80 10.77 3.99
C ILE A 441 -2.18 11.91 3.01
N PRO A 442 -2.31 13.18 3.49
CA PRO A 442 -2.64 14.30 2.64
C PRO A 442 -1.69 14.45 1.43
N ALA A 443 -2.23 14.80 0.27
CA ALA A 443 -1.49 14.79 -1.00
C ALA A 443 -0.25 15.70 -1.04
N HIS A 444 -0.19 16.73 -0.20
CA HIS A 444 0.94 17.67 -0.13
C HIS A 444 2.11 17.16 0.73
N VAL A 445 1.91 16.07 1.48
CA VAL A 445 2.93 15.52 2.37
C VAL A 445 3.92 14.70 1.53
N PRO A 446 5.23 14.97 1.63
CA PRO A 446 6.24 14.17 0.96
C PRO A 446 6.25 12.72 1.47
N GLN A 447 6.33 11.76 0.54
CA GLN A 447 6.41 10.32 0.84
C GLN A 447 7.71 9.73 0.30
N ILE A 448 8.50 9.11 1.16
CA ILE A 448 9.81 8.52 0.84
C ILE A 448 9.77 7.01 1.06
N LEU A 449 10.36 6.26 0.15
CA LEU A 449 10.63 4.84 0.29
C LEU A 449 12.13 4.62 0.53
N ILE A 450 12.48 3.88 1.57
CA ILE A 450 13.80 3.31 1.79
C ILE A 450 13.65 1.80 1.79
N ASN A 451 14.03 1.13 0.71
CA ASN A 451 13.81 -0.31 0.59
C ASN A 451 14.83 -0.93 -0.35
N ARG A 452 15.05 -2.24 -0.29
CA ARG A 452 15.93 -2.88 -1.27
C ARG A 452 15.31 -2.87 -2.67
N ASP A 453 14.02 -3.15 -2.73
CA ASP A 453 13.26 -3.33 -3.98
C ASP A 453 12.18 -2.22 -4.11
N PRO A 454 11.83 -1.77 -5.31
CA PRO A 454 10.76 -0.78 -5.50
C PRO A 454 9.38 -1.33 -5.11
N VAL A 455 8.46 -0.44 -4.73
CA VAL A 455 7.05 -0.78 -4.46
C VAL A 455 6.17 -0.26 -5.60
N ASN A 456 5.89 -1.13 -6.57
CA ASN A 456 5.27 -0.74 -7.85
C ASN A 456 3.78 -0.35 -7.76
N HIS A 457 3.12 -0.58 -6.61
CA HIS A 457 1.71 -0.26 -6.41
C HIS A 457 1.49 0.99 -5.54
N ALA A 458 2.55 1.73 -5.21
CA ALA A 458 2.50 2.99 -4.47
C ALA A 458 3.39 4.05 -5.11
N GLU A 459 2.98 5.32 -5.05
CA GLU A 459 3.68 6.44 -5.70
C GLU A 459 4.42 7.28 -4.67
N PHE A 460 5.70 6.97 -4.47
CA PHE A 460 6.61 7.74 -3.62
C PHE A 460 7.26 8.90 -4.37
N ASP A 461 7.49 10.01 -3.69
CA ASP A 461 8.19 11.16 -4.27
C ASP A 461 9.67 10.85 -4.48
N LEU A 462 10.27 10.17 -3.50
CA LEU A 462 11.66 9.72 -3.52
C LEU A 462 11.76 8.24 -3.12
N ASN A 463 12.47 7.46 -3.94
CA ASN A 463 12.80 6.06 -3.68
C ASN A 463 14.32 5.93 -3.51
N LEU A 464 14.77 5.46 -2.34
CA LEU A 464 16.16 5.16 -2.03
C LEU A 464 16.32 3.64 -1.95
N LEU A 465 16.79 3.06 -3.05
CA LEU A 465 16.90 1.62 -3.24
C LEU A 465 18.24 1.10 -2.71
N GLY A 466 18.22 0.25 -1.69
CA GLY A 466 19.43 -0.29 -1.07
C GLY A 466 19.19 -0.88 0.32
N TYR A 467 20.28 -1.20 1.03
CA TYR A 467 20.18 -1.63 2.42
C TYR A 467 19.81 -0.45 3.31
N CYS A 468 18.74 -0.61 4.10
CA CYS A 468 18.20 0.49 4.91
C CYS A 468 19.19 1.04 5.94
N ASP A 469 20.10 0.22 6.50
CA ASP A 469 21.16 0.68 7.40
C ASP A 469 22.17 1.60 6.69
N ASP A 470 22.56 1.28 5.46
CA ASP A 470 23.44 2.11 4.63
C ASP A 470 22.75 3.43 4.25
N VAL A 471 21.48 3.38 3.84
CA VAL A 471 20.69 4.57 3.51
C VAL A 471 20.51 5.47 4.74
N ALA A 472 20.23 4.89 5.92
CA ALA A 472 20.13 5.63 7.16
C ALA A 472 21.44 6.34 7.51
N ALA A 473 22.57 5.67 7.32
CA ALA A 473 23.89 6.26 7.54
C ALA A 473 24.19 7.41 6.58
N LEU A 474 23.97 7.22 5.27
CA LEU A 474 24.09 8.27 4.24
C LEU A 474 23.25 9.51 4.61
N VAL A 475 21.99 9.30 4.98
CA VAL A 475 21.06 10.39 5.30
C VAL A 475 21.48 11.11 6.58
N ALA A 476 21.92 10.37 7.60
CA ALA A 476 22.42 10.93 8.85
C ALA A 476 23.70 11.76 8.62
N GLN A 477 24.65 11.26 7.82
CA GLN A 477 25.86 12.01 7.40
C GLN A 477 25.49 13.33 6.71
N LYS A 478 24.59 13.32 5.72
CA LYS A 478 24.15 14.55 5.01
C LYS A 478 23.37 15.51 5.91
N CYS A 479 22.77 15.01 6.99
CA CYS A 479 22.13 15.84 8.00
C CYS A 479 23.08 16.37 9.07
N ASP A 480 24.34 15.94 9.08
CA ASP A 480 25.30 16.13 10.17
C ASP A 480 24.74 15.64 11.52
N TRP A 481 24.11 14.46 11.51
CA TRP A 481 23.51 13.83 12.68
C TRP A 481 24.22 12.52 13.01
N ASP A 482 24.32 12.22 14.30
CA ASP A 482 24.88 10.97 14.80
C ASP A 482 23.77 9.96 15.17
N ILE A 483 23.84 8.74 14.62
CA ILE A 483 22.93 7.65 14.96
C ILE A 483 23.37 7.05 16.32
N PRO A 484 22.50 6.97 17.34
CA PRO A 484 22.82 6.40 18.65
C PRO A 484 22.87 4.86 18.58
N HIS A 485 23.90 4.32 17.91
CA HIS A 485 24.09 2.90 17.72
C HIS A 485 25.57 2.52 17.78
N LYS A 486 25.90 1.34 18.32
CA LYS A 486 27.28 0.86 18.45
C LYS A 486 28.05 0.78 17.12
N LYS A 487 27.36 0.50 16.02
CA LYS A 487 27.94 0.46 14.65
C LYS A 487 28.12 1.85 14.02
N TRP A 488 27.68 2.92 14.67
CA TRP A 488 27.76 4.26 14.08
C TRP A 488 29.21 4.71 13.85
N ALA A 489 30.13 4.35 14.73
CA ALA A 489 31.56 4.67 14.56
C ALA A 489 32.13 4.15 13.23
N GLU A 490 31.67 2.98 12.78
CA GLU A 490 32.05 2.40 11.48
C GLU A 490 31.26 3.02 10.32
N LEU A 491 29.94 3.18 10.51
CA LEU A 491 29.05 3.68 9.46
C LEU A 491 29.26 5.16 9.14
N LYS A 492 29.71 5.97 10.10
CA LYS A 492 29.90 7.42 9.96
C LYS A 492 30.98 7.77 8.94
N ASP A 493 32.04 6.97 8.85
CA ASP A 493 33.17 7.23 7.95
C ASP A 493 33.04 6.49 6.61
N LYS A 494 32.04 5.61 6.49
CA LYS A 494 31.76 4.85 5.28
C LYS A 494 31.29 5.79 4.16
N LYS A 495 31.85 5.64 2.97
CA LYS A 495 31.44 6.37 1.78
C LYS A 495 30.27 5.66 1.08
N PHE A 496 29.31 6.44 0.61
CA PHE A 496 28.14 5.93 -0.07
C PHE A 496 27.98 6.64 -1.42
N ASN A 497 27.79 5.84 -2.46
CA ASN A 497 27.38 6.32 -3.77
C ASN A 497 25.85 6.15 -3.92
N TYR A 498 25.20 7.12 -4.57
CA TYR A 498 23.78 7.04 -4.90
C TYR A 498 23.56 7.50 -6.35
N GLU A 499 23.27 6.54 -7.22
CA GLU A 499 23.08 6.76 -8.66
C GLU A 499 21.59 6.98 -8.95
N GLU A 500 21.26 8.03 -9.71
CA GLU A 500 19.89 8.26 -10.17
C GLU A 500 19.54 7.28 -11.29
N LEU A 501 18.56 6.40 -11.05
CA LEU A 501 18.06 5.45 -12.05
C LEU A 501 16.93 6.06 -12.89
N ASP A 502 16.09 6.86 -12.24
CA ASP A 502 14.99 7.63 -12.83
C ASP A 502 14.69 8.81 -11.89
N LYS A 503 13.93 9.81 -12.34
CA LYS A 503 13.59 10.98 -11.55
C LYS A 503 12.96 10.59 -10.22
N GLY A 504 13.66 10.86 -9.11
CA GLY A 504 13.24 10.50 -7.75
C GLY A 504 13.39 9.02 -7.40
N THR A 505 14.25 8.30 -8.10
CA THR A 505 14.64 6.92 -7.76
C THR A 505 16.16 6.80 -7.82
N TYR A 506 16.76 6.51 -6.67
CA TYR A 506 18.21 6.38 -6.53
C TYR A 506 18.58 4.98 -6.06
N GLN A 507 19.62 4.39 -6.66
CA GLN A 507 20.27 3.19 -6.16
C GLN A 507 21.40 3.60 -5.22
N VAL A 508 21.26 3.29 -3.94
CA VAL A 508 22.27 3.55 -2.91
C VAL A 508 23.15 2.33 -2.70
N ARG A 509 24.47 2.53 -2.70
CA ARG A 509 25.47 1.50 -2.44
C ARG A 509 26.60 2.06 -1.58
N ALA A 510 27.11 1.23 -0.69
CA ALA A 510 28.40 1.46 -0.05
C ALA A 510 29.52 1.41 -1.09
N GLU A 511 30.49 2.33 -1.02
CA GLU A 511 31.77 2.13 -1.70
C GLU A 511 32.49 0.96 -1.01
N VAL A 512 32.91 -0.02 -1.81
CA VAL A 512 33.78 -1.10 -1.32
C VAL A 512 35.20 -0.54 -1.38
N GLU A 513 35.93 -0.51 -0.26
CA GLU A 513 37.37 -0.23 -0.33
C GLU A 513 37.99 -1.28 -1.26
N PRO A 514 38.79 -0.88 -2.26
CA PRO A 514 39.49 -1.86 -3.09
C PRO A 514 40.32 -2.75 -2.17
N GLU A 515 40.19 -4.06 -2.31
CA GLU A 515 41.03 -5.03 -1.61
C GLU A 515 42.49 -4.58 -1.79
N ARG A 516 43.20 -4.36 -0.67
CA ARG A 516 44.65 -4.18 -0.71
C ARG A 516 45.21 -5.45 -1.34
N THR A 517 45.71 -5.33 -2.57
CA THR A 517 46.47 -6.38 -3.25
C THR A 517 47.63 -6.81 -2.35
N GLU A 518 47.90 -8.12 -2.29
CA GLU A 518 48.90 -8.76 -1.41
C GLU A 518 50.37 -8.32 -1.64
N GLU A 519 50.64 -7.22 -2.35
CA GLU A 519 51.99 -6.68 -2.58
C GLU A 519 52.46 -5.69 -1.49
N GLU A 520 51.66 -5.42 -0.45
CA GLU A 520 52.03 -4.54 0.68
C GLU A 520 51.99 -5.23 2.07
N LYS A 521 52.45 -6.48 2.15
CA LYS A 521 52.88 -7.13 3.40
C LYS A 521 54.25 -7.76 3.21
#